data_AF-A0A6I1W4E5-F1
#
_entry.id   AF-A0A6I1W4E5-F1
#
_cell.length_a   1.000
_cell.length_b   1.000
_cell.length_c   1.000
_cell.angle_alpha   90.00
_cell.angle_beta   90.00
_cell.angle_gamma   90.00
#
_symmetry.space_group_name_H-M   'P 1'
#
loop_
_entity.id
_entity.type
_entity.pdbx_description
1 polymer ?
#
loop_
_entity_poly.entity_id
_entity_poly.type
_entity_poly.pdbx_seq_one_letter_code
_entity_poly.pdbx_strand_id
1 'polypeptide(L)'
;LGIAVVSGFHTNFQHYSSIYGLGVFTRLLTQYLRWFHNRSALTLVPSASQRLELQRRHFDRLELLERGVDSRLFSPAKRQSALRQSWGLGEDDIAL
;
A
#
# COMPACT_ATOMS: atom_id res chain seq x y z
N LEU A 1 11.04 -3.69 27.24
CA LEU A 1 11.31 -2.41 26.54
C LEU A 1 9.98 -1.89 26.00
N GLY A 2 9.28 -1.04 26.75
CA GLY A 2 7.94 -0.53 26.42
C GLY A 2 7.92 0.50 25.28
N ILE A 3 8.60 0.20 24.17
CA ILE A 3 8.69 1.07 23.00
C ILE A 3 7.49 0.76 22.09
N ALA A 4 6.76 1.81 21.68
CA ALA A 4 5.66 1.65 20.75
C ALA A 4 6.18 1.22 19.37
N VAL A 5 5.75 0.04 18.90
CA VAL A 5 6.15 -0.50 17.60
C VAL A 5 5.03 -0.27 16.61
N VAL A 6 5.37 0.31 15.45
CA VAL A 6 4.47 0.45 14.31
C VAL A 6 4.92 -0.52 13.22
N SER A 7 3.97 -1.23 12.62
CA SER A 7 4.22 -2.18 11.53
C SER A 7 3.61 -1.66 10.22
N GLY A 8 4.25 -1.93 9.10
CA GLY A 8 3.72 -1.63 7.76
C GLY A 8 3.26 -2.91 7.07
N PHE A 9 2.07 -2.89 6.47
CA PHE A 9 1.53 -4.02 5.71
C PHE A 9 1.78 -3.79 4.21
N HIS A 10 2.89 -4.33 3.69
CA HIS A 10 3.31 -4.11 2.30
C HIS A 10 3.06 -5.29 1.36
N THR A 11 2.86 -6.50 1.88
CA THR A 11 2.73 -7.71 1.06
C THR A 11 1.27 -8.02 0.78
N ASN A 12 0.85 -7.95 -0.50
CA ASN A 12 -0.51 -8.33 -0.90
C ASN A 12 -0.67 -9.86 -0.87
N PHE A 13 -1.04 -10.39 0.30
CA PHE A 13 -1.12 -11.81 0.55
C PHE A 13 -2.17 -12.54 -0.31
N GLN A 14 -3.21 -11.82 -0.77
CA GLN A 14 -4.23 -12.39 -1.64
C GLN A 14 -3.66 -12.89 -2.95
N HIS A 15 -2.78 -12.09 -3.53
CA HIS A 15 -2.18 -12.38 -4.82
C HIS A 15 -1.31 -13.64 -4.77
N TYR A 16 -0.60 -13.86 -3.66
CA TYR A 16 0.23 -15.05 -3.48
C TYR A 16 -0.60 -16.31 -3.18
N SER A 17 -1.73 -16.18 -2.47
CA SER A 17 -2.55 -17.33 -2.10
C SER A 17 -3.23 -18.02 -3.30
N SER A 18 -3.61 -17.25 -4.32
CA SER A 18 -4.18 -17.80 -5.55
C SER A 18 -3.12 -18.45 -6.44
N ILE A 19 -1.88 -17.93 -6.41
CA ILE A 19 -0.78 -18.42 -7.25
C ILE A 19 -0.23 -19.76 -6.74
N TYR A 20 -0.15 -19.98 -5.44
CA TYR A 20 0.52 -21.16 -4.90
C TYR A 20 -0.40 -22.36 -4.63
N GLY A 21 -1.73 -22.22 -4.67
CA GLY A 21 -2.64 -23.35 -4.39
C GLY A 21 -2.55 -23.91 -2.96
N LEU A 22 -1.80 -23.25 -2.07
CA LEU A 22 -1.52 -23.69 -0.71
C LEU A 22 -2.48 -23.03 0.30
N GLY A 23 -3.79 -23.31 0.18
CA GLY A 23 -4.83 -22.71 1.02
C GLY A 23 -4.61 -22.87 2.52
N VAL A 24 -4.05 -24.02 2.96
CA VAL A 24 -3.73 -24.28 4.38
C VAL A 24 -2.56 -23.42 4.87
N PHE A 25 -1.47 -23.32 4.09
CA PHE A 25 -0.35 -22.43 4.41
C PHE A 25 -0.79 -20.97 4.46
N THR A 26 -1.65 -20.56 3.53
CA THR A 26 -2.22 -19.20 3.50
C THR A 26 -2.96 -18.89 4.81
N ARG A 27 -3.75 -19.84 5.31
CA ARG A 27 -4.50 -19.67 6.56
C ARG A 27 -3.60 -19.59 7.78
N LEU A 28 -2.58 -20.46 7.87
CA LEU A 28 -1.59 -20.45 8.96
C LEU A 28 -0.79 -19.13 8.97
N LEU A 29 -0.33 -18.70 7.79
CA LEU A 29 0.42 -17.47 7.65
C LEU A 29 -0.44 -16.23 7.95
N THR A 30 -1.71 -16.23 7.52
CA THR A 30 -2.66 -15.17 7.90
C THR A 30 -2.85 -15.10 9.41
N GLN A 31 -2.96 -16.24 10.11
CA GLN A 31 -3.05 -16.29 11.56
C GLN A 31 -1.79 -15.73 12.23
N TYR A 32 -0.60 -16.11 11.75
CA TYR A 32 0.67 -15.59 12.24
C TYR A 32 0.79 -14.07 12.04
N LEU A 33 0.50 -13.59 10.83
CA LEU A 33 0.53 -12.16 10.51
C LEU A 33 -0.45 -11.38 11.38
N ARG A 34 -1.67 -11.90 11.57
CA ARG A 34 -2.65 -11.27 12.46
C ARG A 34 -2.11 -11.16 13.88
N TRP A 35 -1.55 -12.23 14.44
CA TRP A 35 -0.95 -12.19 15.77
C TRP A 35 0.19 -11.17 15.86
N PHE A 36 1.06 -11.11 14.85
CA PHE A 36 2.19 -10.18 14.79
C PHE A 36 1.74 -8.71 14.70
N HIS A 37 0.86 -8.39 13.77
CA HIS A 37 0.35 -7.03 13.56
C HIS A 37 -0.54 -6.57 14.73
N ASN A 38 -1.37 -7.46 15.30
CA ASN A 38 -2.16 -7.17 16.51
C ASN A 38 -1.31 -7.12 17.78
N ARG A 39 0.02 -7.22 17.70
CA ARG A 39 0.94 -6.91 18.82
C ARG A 39 1.63 -5.55 18.65
N SER A 40 1.52 -4.93 17.47
CA SER A 40 2.02 -3.59 17.19
C SER A 40 1.03 -2.52 17.65
N ALA A 41 1.51 -1.36 18.09
CA ALA A 41 0.65 -0.24 18.45
C ALA A 41 -0.21 0.23 17.27
N LEU A 42 0.34 0.12 16.06
CA LEU A 42 -0.34 0.50 14.82
C LEU A 42 0.13 -0.37 13.64
N THR A 43 -0.77 -0.61 12.70
CA THR A 43 -0.49 -1.24 11.40
C THR A 43 -0.86 -0.30 10.27
N LEU A 44 0.14 0.16 9.52
CA LEU A 44 -0.03 1.08 8.40
C LEU A 44 -0.37 0.31 7.13
N VAL A 45 -1.45 0.72 6.46
CA VAL A 45 -1.91 0.12 5.20
C VAL A 45 -1.89 1.18 4.08
N PRO A 46 -1.49 0.82 2.85
CA PRO A 46 -1.28 1.78 1.76
C PRO A 46 -2.57 2.14 1.01
N SER A 47 -3.69 1.44 1.25
CA SER A 47 -4.95 1.69 0.57
C SER A 47 -6.17 1.38 1.43
N ALA A 48 -7.27 2.09 1.17
CA ALA A 48 -8.55 1.87 1.85
C ALA A 48 -9.12 0.46 1.57
N SER A 49 -8.91 -0.07 0.36
CA SER A 49 -9.34 -1.43 0.00
C SER A 49 -8.62 -2.50 0.83
N GLN A 50 -7.30 -2.37 1.00
CA GLN A 50 -6.53 -3.29 1.83
C GLN A 50 -6.92 -3.17 3.32
N ARG A 51 -7.19 -1.96 3.80
CA ARG A 51 -7.71 -1.74 5.16
C ARG A 51 -8.98 -2.54 5.42
N LEU A 52 -9.96 -2.38 4.53
CA LEU A 52 -11.27 -3.04 4.65
C LEU A 52 -11.14 -4.57 4.62
N GLU A 53 -10.24 -5.08 3.79
CA GLU A 53 -9.99 -6.51 3.70
C GLU A 53 -9.34 -7.06 4.98
N LEU A 54 -8.34 -6.36 5.51
CA LEU A 54 -7.68 -6.74 6.76
C LEU A 54 -8.62 -6.64 7.96
N GLN A 55 -9.51 -5.64 7.99
CA GLN A 55 -10.57 -5.54 9.00
C GLN A 55 -11.48 -6.78 8.98
N ARG A 56 -11.91 -7.23 7.80
CA ARG A 56 -12.72 -8.48 7.66
C ARG A 56 -11.99 -9.73 8.14
N ARG A 57 -10.65 -9.71 8.19
CA ARG A 57 -9.79 -10.81 8.67
C ARG A 57 -9.40 -10.68 10.15
N HIS A 58 -9.99 -9.72 10.87
CA HIS A 58 -9.74 -9.43 12.29
C HIS A 58 -8.32 -8.89 12.58
N PHE A 59 -7.77 -8.09 11.67
CA PHE A 59 -6.61 -7.26 12.00
C PHE A 59 -7.09 -5.99 12.71
N ASP A 60 -6.41 -5.65 13.80
CA ASP A 60 -6.75 -4.51 14.67
C ASP A 60 -5.77 -3.35 14.46
N ARG A 61 -6.18 -2.14 14.87
CA ARG A 61 -5.33 -0.93 14.88
C ARG A 61 -4.70 -0.62 13.52
N LEU A 62 -5.54 -0.65 12.49
CA LEU A 62 -5.17 -0.36 11.10
C LEU A 62 -5.35 1.13 10.79
N GLU A 63 -4.29 1.79 10.29
CA GLU A 63 -4.33 3.18 9.85
C GLU A 63 -3.88 3.34 8.40
N LEU A 64 -4.55 4.23 7.67
CA LEU A 64 -4.25 4.49 6.27
C LEU A 64 -3.03 5.40 6.17
N LEU A 65 -1.96 4.92 5.54
CA LEU A 65 -0.82 5.72 5.13
C LEU A 65 -0.79 5.81 3.62
N GLU A 66 -1.40 6.86 3.08
CA GLU A 66 -1.35 7.13 1.65
C GLU A 66 0.08 7.46 1.22
N ARG A 67 0.46 6.97 0.04
CA ARG A 67 1.74 7.35 -0.55
C ARG A 67 1.62 8.78 -1.07
N GLY A 68 2.21 9.72 -0.33
CA GLY A 68 2.41 11.08 -0.82
C GLY A 68 3.43 11.13 -1.96
N VAL A 69 3.31 12.14 -2.82
CA VAL A 69 4.32 12.51 -3.81
C VAL A 69 5.06 13.75 -3.30
N ASP A 70 6.38 13.81 -3.51
CA ASP A 70 7.14 15.03 -3.18
C ASP A 70 6.72 16.17 -4.10
N SER A 71 5.93 17.11 -3.57
CA SER A 71 5.39 18.26 -4.32
C SER A 71 6.46 19.26 -4.76
N ARG A 72 7.68 19.21 -4.20
CA ARG A 72 8.82 20.00 -4.68
C ARG A 72 9.44 19.37 -5.91
N LEU A 73 9.49 18.04 -5.96
CA LEU A 73 10.01 17.31 -7.12
C LEU A 73 8.97 17.29 -8.25
N PHE A 74 7.72 16.96 -7.92
CA PHE A 74 6.59 16.84 -8.83
C PHE A 74 5.67 18.05 -8.67
N SER A 75 5.92 19.08 -9.47
CA SER A 75 5.15 20.33 -9.47
C SER A 75 4.71 20.69 -10.88
N PRO A 76 3.47 21.18 -11.09
CA PRO A 76 3.03 21.75 -12.37
C PRO A 76 3.94 22.87 -12.88
N ALA A 77 4.62 23.58 -11.97
CA ALA A 77 5.57 24.64 -12.34
C ALA A 77 6.81 24.12 -13.08
N LYS A 78 7.12 22.83 -12.97
CA LYS A 78 8.23 22.17 -13.68
C LYS A 78 7.79 21.54 -15.01
N ARG A 79 6.57 21.82 -15.48
CA ARG A 79 6.05 21.31 -16.75
C ARG A 79 6.87 21.87 -17.92
N GLN A 80 7.37 20.99 -18.79
CA GLN A 80 8.20 21.37 -19.94
C GLN A 80 7.46 21.10 -21.26
N SER A 81 7.08 22.17 -21.97
CA SER A 81 6.30 22.06 -23.22
C SER A 81 7.07 21.34 -24.35
N ALA A 82 8.37 21.58 -24.47
CA ALA A 82 9.20 20.95 -25.49
C ALA A 82 9.26 19.41 -25.33
N LEU A 83 9.35 18.92 -24.09
CA LEU A 83 9.34 17.48 -23.80
C LEU A 83 7.99 16.85 -24.13
N ARG A 84 6.88 17.54 -23.83
CA ARG A 84 5.53 17.07 -24.17
C ARG A 84 5.31 16.98 -25.67
N GLN A 85 5.74 17.99 -26.41
CA GLN A 85 5.72 17.97 -27.87
C GLN A 85 6.54 16.80 -28.43
N SER A 86 7.70 16.49 -27.83
CA SER A 86 8.51 15.33 -28.24
C SER A 86 7.81 13.98 -28.00
N TRP A 87 6.88 13.92 -27.05
CA TRP A 87 6.03 12.76 -26.78
C TRP A 87 4.72 12.77 -27.59
N GLY A 88 4.51 13.77 -28.46
CA GLY A 88 3.28 13.92 -29.23
C GLY A 88 2.07 14.38 -28.41
N LEU A 89 2.29 14.96 -27.23
CA LEU A 89 1.23 15.42 -26.32
C LEU A 89 0.98 16.93 -26.47
N GLY A 90 -0.30 17.30 -26.56
CA GLY A 90 -0.79 18.67 -26.44
C GLY A 90 -0.58 19.25 -25.03
N GLU A 91 -1.03 20.48 -24.78
CA GLU A 91 -0.80 21.15 -23.49
C GLU A 91 -1.55 20.47 -22.33
N ASP A 92 -2.75 19.95 -22.59
CA ASP A 92 -3.63 19.35 -21.59
C ASP A 92 -3.72 17.82 -21.64
N ASP A 93 -2.99 17.18 -22.56
CA ASP A 93 -3.03 15.73 -22.70
C ASP A 93 -2.43 14.99 -21.49
N ILE A 94 -3.04 13.88 -21.12
CA ILE A 94 -2.52 13.01 -20.06
C ILE A 94 -1.46 12.10 -20.66
N ALA A 95 -0.24 12.12 -20.09
CA ALA A 95 0.77 11.13 -20.39
C ALA A 95 0.46 9.86 -19.57
N LEU A 96 0.09 8.77 -20.24
CA LEU A 96 -0.14 7.44 -19.66
C LEU A 96 1.00 6.49 -19.99
#